data_AF-A0A354VAX3-F1
#
_entry.id   AF-A0A354VAX3-F1
#
_cell.length_a   1.000
_cell.length_b   1.000
_cell.length_c   1.000
_cell.angle_alpha   90.00
_cell.angle_beta   90.00
_cell.angle_gamma   90.00
#
_symmetry.space_group_name_H-M   'P 1'
#
loop_
_entity.id
_entity.type
_entity.pdbx_description
1 polymer ?
#
loop_
_entity_poly.entity_id
_entity_poly.type
_entity_poly.pdbx_seq_one_letter_code
_entity_poly.pdbx_strand_id
1 'polypeptide(L)'
;AGGIAKEFNTIAVDDGIAMGHDGMLYSLPSRELIADSVEYMVNAHCADAIVCISNCDKITPGMLMAAMRLNIPTIFVSGGPMEAGKIVHRGKTKSVDLIDAMIYAADPNITDAEVEVMERSSCPTCGSCSG
;
A
#
# COMPACT_ATOMS: atom_id res chain seq x y z
N ALA A 1 -14.42 -25.29 -5.84
CA ALA A 1 -14.04 -25.45 -4.42
C ALA A 1 -15.24 -25.08 -3.55
N GLY A 2 -16.11 -26.04 -3.18
CA GLY A 2 -17.43 -25.81 -2.55
C GLY A 2 -17.46 -25.18 -1.15
N GLY A 3 -16.59 -24.22 -0.85
CA GLY A 3 -16.60 -23.41 0.37
C GLY A 3 -17.58 -22.23 0.28
N ILE A 4 -17.87 -21.62 1.44
CA ILE A 4 -18.75 -20.45 1.55
C ILE A 4 -17.87 -19.23 1.86
N ALA A 5 -17.74 -18.33 0.88
CA ALA A 5 -16.96 -17.11 1.07
C ALA A 5 -17.78 -16.05 1.84
N LYS A 6 -17.11 -15.38 2.78
CA LYS A 6 -17.61 -14.19 3.49
C LYS A 6 -16.52 -13.13 3.48
N GLU A 7 -16.80 -12.03 2.80
CA GLU A 7 -15.88 -10.90 2.68
C GLU A 7 -16.02 -9.98 3.90
N PHE A 8 -14.88 -9.51 4.40
CA PHE A 8 -14.81 -8.39 5.33
C PHE A 8 -13.56 -7.57 5.04
N ASN A 9 -13.56 -6.32 5.49
CA ASN A 9 -12.46 -5.38 5.27
C ASN A 9 -11.85 -4.95 6.60
N THR A 10 -10.58 -4.53 6.54
CA THR A 10 -9.87 -3.89 7.66
C THR A 10 -9.34 -2.53 7.22
N ILE A 11 -8.83 -1.74 8.17
CA ILE A 11 -8.30 -0.41 7.90
C ILE A 11 -6.98 -0.49 7.11
N ALA A 12 -6.63 0.62 6.47
CA ALA A 12 -5.35 0.81 5.82
C ALA A 12 -4.92 2.27 5.96
N VAL A 13 -3.62 2.48 6.16
CA VAL A 13 -2.99 3.80 6.08
C VAL A 13 -2.15 3.85 4.83
N ASP A 14 -2.25 4.95 4.08
CA ASP A 14 -1.39 5.23 2.93
C ASP A 14 -0.15 5.97 3.41
N ASP A 15 0.98 5.25 3.46
CA ASP A 15 2.28 5.82 3.83
C ASP A 15 2.70 6.93 2.85
N GLY A 16 2.33 6.84 1.57
CA GLY A 16 2.59 7.83 0.54
C GLY A 16 2.03 9.21 0.90
N ILE A 17 0.79 9.22 1.40
CA ILE A 17 0.08 10.45 1.78
C ILE A 17 0.44 10.91 3.19
N ALA A 18 0.68 9.99 4.13
CA ALA A 18 1.00 10.33 5.52
C ALA A 18 2.42 10.90 5.71
N MET A 19 3.28 10.80 4.69
CA MET A 19 4.63 11.35 4.72
C MET A 19 4.62 12.88 4.81
N GLY A 20 5.54 13.43 5.64
CA GLY A 20 5.76 14.87 5.75
C GLY A 20 4.93 15.60 6.81
N HIS A 21 4.10 14.90 7.59
CA HIS A 21 3.35 15.47 8.71
C HIS A 21 3.12 14.45 9.83
N ASP A 22 2.45 14.88 10.92
CA ASP A 22 2.23 14.06 12.14
C ASP A 22 1.43 12.77 11.92
N GLY A 23 0.81 12.61 10.74
CA GLY A 23 0.09 11.39 10.36
C GLY A 23 1.00 10.17 10.29
N MET A 24 2.29 10.37 9.98
CA MET A 24 3.27 9.28 9.90
C MET A 24 3.43 8.51 11.24
N LEU A 25 3.11 9.14 12.37
CA LEU A 25 3.10 8.50 13.69
C LEU A 25 2.08 7.34 13.79
N TYR A 26 1.07 7.33 12.92
CA TYR A 26 0.01 6.31 12.90
C TYR A 26 0.25 5.17 11.90
N SER A 27 1.23 5.31 11.00
CA SER A 27 1.55 4.29 9.99
C SER A 27 1.94 2.96 10.63
N LEU A 28 3.05 2.91 11.37
CA LEU A 28 3.53 1.65 11.96
C LEU A 28 2.54 1.01 12.95
N PRO A 29 1.88 1.76 13.86
CA PRO A 29 0.85 1.19 14.74
C PRO A 29 -0.34 0.57 14.01
N SER A 30 -0.67 1.04 12.79
CA SER A 30 -1.77 0.46 11.99
C SER A 30 -1.59 -1.03 11.71
N ARG A 31 -0.34 -1.53 11.65
CA ARG A 31 -0.02 -2.95 11.50
C ARG A 31 -0.68 -3.82 12.57
N GLU A 32 -0.62 -3.40 13.83
CA GLU A 32 -1.22 -4.15 14.94
C GLU A 32 -2.75 -4.11 14.87
N LEU A 33 -3.33 -2.95 14.54
CA LEU A 33 -4.77 -2.81 14.38
C LEU A 33 -5.31 -3.71 13.26
N ILE A 34 -4.58 -3.85 12.15
CA ILE A 34 -4.91 -4.76 11.05
C ILE A 34 -4.84 -6.20 11.53
N ALA A 35 -3.77 -6.58 12.24
CA ALA A 35 -3.60 -7.93 12.76
C ALA A 35 -4.75 -8.31 13.71
N ASP A 36 -5.04 -7.44 14.69
CA ASP A 36 -6.09 -7.65 15.68
C ASP A 36 -7.49 -7.67 15.02
N SER A 37 -7.73 -6.79 14.04
CA SER A 37 -9.00 -6.75 13.31
C SER A 37 -9.29 -8.06 12.57
N VAL A 38 -8.29 -8.63 11.89
CA VAL A 38 -8.42 -9.93 11.21
C VAL A 38 -8.61 -11.05 12.22
N GLU A 39 -7.81 -11.07 13.29
CA GLU A 39 -7.88 -12.09 14.34
C GLU A 39 -9.26 -12.14 15.02
N TYR A 40 -9.85 -10.98 15.32
CA TYR A 40 -11.18 -10.88 15.91
C TYR A 40 -12.25 -11.39 14.95
N MET A 41 -12.21 -10.98 13.69
CA MET A 41 -13.22 -11.38 12.70
C MET A 41 -13.22 -12.89 12.47
N VAL A 42 -12.05 -13.50 12.37
CA VAL A 42 -11.89 -14.94 12.15
C VAL A 42 -12.36 -15.75 13.35
N ASN A 43 -11.89 -15.41 14.56
CA ASN A 43 -12.26 -16.16 15.76
C ASN A 43 -13.74 -16.01 16.11
N ALA A 44 -14.31 -14.81 15.99
CA ALA A 44 -15.71 -14.55 16.34
C ALA A 44 -16.69 -15.28 15.41
N HIS A 45 -16.32 -15.48 14.14
CA HIS A 45 -17.15 -16.17 13.15
C HIS A 45 -16.71 -17.61 12.90
N CYS A 46 -15.71 -18.10 13.64
CA CYS A 46 -15.14 -19.45 13.52
C CYS A 46 -14.80 -19.81 12.06
N ALA A 47 -14.13 -18.90 11.34
CA ALA A 47 -13.78 -19.15 9.94
C ALA A 47 -12.69 -20.25 9.84
N ASP A 48 -12.89 -21.21 8.93
CA ASP A 48 -12.00 -22.36 8.76
C ASP A 48 -10.70 -22.04 7.98
N ALA A 49 -10.73 -20.98 7.18
CA ALA A 49 -9.62 -20.54 6.33
C ALA A 49 -9.75 -19.06 5.99
N ILE A 50 -8.65 -18.43 5.59
CA ILE A 50 -8.62 -17.02 5.18
C ILE A 50 -7.87 -16.80 3.87
N VAL A 51 -8.34 -15.82 3.11
CA VAL A 51 -7.65 -15.27 1.94
C VAL A 51 -7.35 -13.81 2.23
N CYS A 52 -6.08 -13.48 2.33
CA CYS A 52 -5.60 -12.14 2.64
C CYS A 52 -5.25 -11.40 1.34
N ILE A 53 -5.95 -10.31 1.05
CA ILE A 53 -5.64 -9.42 -0.08
C ILE A 53 -4.92 -8.20 0.48
N SER A 54 -3.60 -8.13 0.30
CA SER A 54 -2.76 -7.08 0.87
C SER A 54 -1.93 -6.37 -0.21
N ASN A 55 -1.57 -5.11 0.02
CA ASN A 55 -0.72 -4.39 -0.94
C ASN A 55 0.15 -3.29 -0.30
N CYS A 56 -0.45 -2.31 0.38
CA CYS A 56 0.31 -1.21 1.01
C CYS A 56 1.19 -1.72 2.16
N ASP A 57 2.24 -0.97 2.48
CA ASP A 57 3.38 -1.39 3.32
C ASP A 57 2.95 -2.13 4.59
N LYS A 58 2.16 -1.48 5.46
CA LYS A 58 1.80 -2.03 6.78
C LYS A 58 0.68 -3.07 6.75
N ILE A 59 -0.06 -3.18 5.64
CA ILE A 59 -1.17 -4.13 5.50
C ILE A 59 -0.65 -5.56 5.40
N THR A 60 0.33 -5.79 4.54
CA THR A 60 0.92 -7.11 4.29
C THR A 60 1.48 -7.77 5.56
N PRO A 61 2.35 -7.12 6.37
CA PRO A 61 2.82 -7.69 7.62
C PRO A 61 1.71 -7.78 8.68
N GLY A 62 0.73 -6.86 8.72
CA GLY A 62 -0.40 -6.96 9.66
C GLY A 62 -1.26 -8.20 9.40
N MET A 63 -1.62 -8.47 8.15
CA MET A 63 -2.33 -9.68 7.76
C MET A 63 -1.48 -10.94 7.96
N LEU A 64 -0.16 -10.87 7.72
CA LEU A 64 0.76 -11.99 7.98
C LEU A 64 0.83 -12.32 9.47
N MET A 65 0.86 -11.31 10.34
CA MET A 65 0.81 -11.51 11.79
C MET A 65 -0.49 -12.19 12.21
N ALA A 66 -1.65 -11.75 11.71
CA ALA A 66 -2.93 -12.41 12.00
C ALA A 66 -2.94 -13.87 11.54
N ALA A 67 -2.47 -14.15 10.33
CA ALA A 67 -2.41 -15.51 9.78
C ALA A 67 -1.57 -16.45 10.68
N MET A 68 -0.42 -15.97 11.15
CA MET A 68 0.45 -16.75 12.05
C MET A 68 -0.15 -16.94 13.45
N ARG A 69 -0.88 -15.94 13.98
CA ARG A 69 -1.58 -16.05 15.26
C ARG A 69 -2.75 -17.05 15.21
N LEU A 70 -3.52 -17.02 14.12
CA LEU A 70 -4.69 -17.88 13.91
C LEU A 70 -4.30 -19.32 13.57
N ASN A 71 -3.19 -19.51 12.85
CA ASN A 71 -2.67 -20.83 12.47
C ASN A 71 -3.70 -21.72 11.74
N ILE A 72 -4.50 -21.11 10.86
CA ILE A 72 -5.46 -21.78 9.97
C ILE A 72 -5.00 -21.69 8.51
N PRO A 73 -5.51 -22.54 7.58
CA PRO A 73 -5.18 -22.45 6.16
C PRO A 73 -5.35 -21.02 5.62
N THR A 74 -4.26 -20.46 5.11
CA THR A 74 -4.20 -19.07 4.68
C THR A 74 -3.55 -18.94 3.31
N ILE A 75 -4.13 -18.11 2.45
CA ILE A 75 -3.56 -17.73 1.15
C ILE A 75 -3.37 -16.21 1.12
N PHE A 76 -2.20 -15.75 0.66
CA PHE A 76 -1.94 -14.33 0.39
C PHE A 76 -2.05 -14.04 -1.10
N VAL A 77 -2.81 -13.00 -1.43
CA VAL A 77 -2.95 -12.48 -2.79
C VAL A 77 -2.48 -11.03 -2.76
N SER A 78 -1.35 -10.75 -3.41
CA SER A 78 -0.88 -9.37 -3.55
C SER A 78 -1.78 -8.62 -4.53
N GLY A 79 -2.12 -7.37 -4.21
CA GLY A 79 -2.82 -6.46 -5.12
C GLY A 79 -1.98 -6.05 -6.35
N GLY A 80 -0.66 -6.19 -6.26
CA GLY A 80 0.29 -5.90 -7.33
C GLY A 80 0.84 -4.47 -7.30
N PRO A 81 2.01 -4.25 -7.92
CA PRO A 81 2.61 -2.94 -8.01
C PRO A 81 1.88 -2.06 -9.03
N MET A 82 1.97 -0.75 -8.82
CA MET A 82 1.58 0.26 -9.79
C MET A 82 2.57 0.28 -10.96
N GLU A 83 2.11 0.63 -12.15
CA GLU A 83 3.01 0.83 -13.30
C GLU A 83 3.82 2.12 -13.13
N ALA A 84 5.07 2.12 -13.58
CA ALA A 84 5.88 3.33 -13.54
C ALA A 84 5.32 4.41 -14.47
N GLY A 85 5.23 5.64 -13.94
CA GLY A 85 4.93 6.83 -14.71
C GLY A 85 5.97 7.09 -15.79
N LYS A 86 5.61 7.80 -16.86
CA LYS A 86 6.54 8.16 -17.94
C LYS A 86 6.38 9.63 -18.29
N ILE A 87 7.48 10.37 -18.28
CA ILE A 87 7.50 11.77 -18.67
C ILE A 87 8.64 12.07 -19.65
N VAL A 88 8.54 13.21 -20.33
CA VAL A 88 9.66 13.80 -21.08
C VAL A 88 10.21 14.96 -20.26
N HIS A 89 11.37 14.76 -19.64
CA HIS A 89 12.05 15.79 -18.86
C HIS A 89 13.32 16.24 -19.60
N ARG A 90 13.40 17.55 -19.92
CA ARG A 90 14.55 18.16 -20.62
C ARG A 90 14.98 17.37 -21.87
N GLY A 91 14.00 16.92 -22.66
CA GLY A 91 14.21 16.20 -23.92
C GLY A 91 14.54 14.71 -23.78
N LYS A 92 14.50 14.13 -22.56
CA LYS A 92 14.70 12.70 -22.32
C LYS A 92 13.47 12.07 -21.71
N THR A 93 13.08 10.89 -22.20
CA THR A 93 12.04 10.08 -21.57
C THR A 93 12.60 9.46 -20.29
N LYS A 94 11.92 9.67 -19.17
CA LYS A 94 12.28 9.11 -17.86
C LYS A 94 11.06 8.39 -17.27
N SER A 95 11.30 7.22 -16.68
CA SER A 95 10.32 6.56 -15.81
C SER A 95 10.34 7.23 -14.44
N VAL A 96 9.17 7.50 -13.88
CA VAL A 96 9.03 8.20 -12.60
C VAL A 96 8.04 7.49 -11.69
N ASP A 97 8.27 7.61 -10.39
CA ASP A 97 7.41 7.11 -9.33
C ASP A 97 7.13 8.21 -8.28
N LEU A 98 6.45 7.82 -7.19
CA LEU A 98 6.13 8.73 -6.09
C LEU A 98 7.38 9.30 -5.40
N ILE A 99 8.46 8.52 -5.29
CA ILE A 99 9.71 8.94 -4.62
C ILE A 99 10.41 9.99 -5.50
N ASP A 100 10.47 9.77 -6.81
CA ASP A 100 10.96 10.76 -7.77
C ASP A 100 10.21 12.09 -7.64
N ALA A 101 8.88 12.09 -7.53
CA ALA A 101 8.12 13.33 -7.33
C ALA A 101 8.54 14.06 -6.04
N MET A 102 8.72 13.34 -4.93
CA MET A 102 9.17 13.92 -3.66
C MET A 102 10.58 14.49 -3.75
N ILE A 103 11.51 13.80 -4.42
CA ILE A 103 12.89 14.26 -4.59
C ILE A 103 12.92 15.53 -5.44
N TYR A 104 12.19 15.56 -6.56
CA TYR A 104 12.18 16.70 -7.47
C TYR A 104 11.48 17.92 -6.83
N ALA A 105 10.42 17.71 -6.05
CA ALA A 105 9.75 18.78 -5.31
C ALA A 105 10.66 19.43 -4.25
N ALA A 106 11.66 18.69 -3.74
CA ALA A 106 12.62 19.20 -2.76
C ALA A 106 13.87 19.85 -3.41
N ASP A 107 14.08 19.72 -4.73
CA ASP A 107 15.25 20.26 -5.42
C ASP A 107 15.02 21.72 -5.86
N PRO A 108 15.78 22.70 -5.33
CA PRO A 108 15.61 24.11 -5.70
C PRO A 108 15.98 24.43 -7.16
N ASN A 109 16.60 23.49 -7.89
CA ASN A 109 16.95 23.66 -9.31
C ASN A 109 15.84 23.19 -10.27
N ILE A 110 14.73 22.67 -9.73
CA ILE A 110 13.56 22.25 -10.49
C ILE A 110 12.49 23.33 -10.37
N THR A 111 11.87 23.68 -11.50
CA THR A 111 10.78 24.67 -11.52
C THR A 111 9.46 24.04 -11.07
N ASP A 112 8.55 24.84 -10.51
CA ASP A 112 7.21 24.37 -10.11
C ASP A 112 6.45 23.70 -11.27
N ALA A 113 6.64 24.17 -12.50
CA ALA A 113 6.04 23.57 -13.69
C ALA A 113 6.63 22.18 -14.00
N GLU A 114 7.92 21.97 -13.76
CA GLU A 114 8.54 20.64 -13.87
C GLU A 114 8.02 19.71 -12.76
N VAL A 115 7.84 20.21 -11.53
CA VAL A 115 7.25 19.44 -10.42
C VAL A 115 5.81 19.02 -10.71
N GLU A 116 4.97 19.92 -11.22
CA GLU A 116 3.57 19.62 -11.55
C GLU A 116 3.45 18.49 -12.59
N VAL A 117 4.35 18.45 -13.58
CA VAL A 117 4.39 17.38 -14.59
C VAL A 117 4.81 16.05 -13.96
N MET A 118 5.80 16.06 -13.05
CA MET A 118 6.23 14.87 -12.31
C MET A 118 5.07 14.32 -11.47
N GLU A 119 4.47 15.16 -10.62
CA GLU A 119 3.39 14.80 -9.69
C GLU A 119 2.21 14.13 -10.43
N ARG A 120 1.74 14.74 -11.53
CA ARG A 120 0.62 14.20 -12.31
C ARG A 120 0.90 12.87 -12.97
N SER A 121 2.17 12.50 -13.13
CA SER A 121 2.58 11.32 -13.88
C SER A 121 3.09 10.19 -13.00
N SER A 122 3.47 10.48 -11.75
CA SER A 122 4.14 9.53 -10.84
C SER A 122 3.26 8.38 -10.34
N CYS A 123 1.93 8.51 -10.37
CA CYS A 123 1.00 7.47 -9.92
C CYS A 123 -0.07 7.15 -10.99
N PRO A 124 0.29 6.50 -12.11
CA PRO A 124 -0.59 6.38 -13.28
C PRO A 124 -1.68 5.30 -13.17
N THR A 125 -1.51 4.30 -12.31
CA THR A 125 -2.43 3.15 -12.18
C THR A 125 -2.69 2.81 -10.72
N CYS A 126 -3.65 1.91 -10.45
CA CYS A 126 -3.77 1.32 -9.12
C CYS A 126 -2.59 0.38 -8.84
N GLY A 127 -2.17 0.29 -7.57
CA GLY A 127 -1.15 -0.64 -7.12
C GLY A 127 -0.33 -0.08 -5.95
N SER A 128 0.56 -0.90 -5.39
CA SER A 128 1.54 -0.43 -4.41
C SER A 128 2.67 0.34 -5.09
N CYS A 129 3.44 1.12 -4.34
CA CYS A 129 4.64 1.76 -4.87
C CYS A 129 5.56 0.69 -5.52
N SER A 130 5.88 0.88 -6.80
CA SER A 130 6.85 0.08 -7.54
C SER A 130 8.23 0.69 -7.30
N GLY A 131 9.00 0.13 -6.37
CA GLY A 131 10.37 0.56 -6.11
C GLY A 131 11.33 0.32 -7.28
#